data_AF-T5AMV9-F1
#
_entry.id   AF-T5AMV9-F1
#
_cell.length_a   1.000
_cell.length_b   1.000
_cell.length_c   1.000
_cell.angle_alpha   90.00
_cell.angle_beta   90.00
_cell.angle_gamma   90.00
#
_symmetry.space_group_name_H-M   'P 1'
#
loop_
_entity.id
_entity.type
_entity.pdbx_description
1 polymer ?
#
loop_
_entity_poly.entity_id
_entity_poly.type
_entity_poly.pdbx_seq_one_letter_code
_entity_poly.pdbx_strand_id
1 'polypeptide(L)'
;MGEVTVNIYSLAARRLVPDIPSEHGTVKEWNDAKTYLAQDASKKDFDAAGHFVRLAMFEQLRGVFGDGFYHELHTHSRSAPDEANDANKRHYFMTQAARIARSNLTTYFRKWGAKPEQRTIDEMSKQPAPTQDYTTRPVFGGA
;
A
#
# COMPACT_ATOMS: atom_id res chain seq x y z
N MET A 1 -5.82 -8.88 7.47
CA MET A 1 -4.63 -8.50 6.65
C MET A 1 -4.13 -9.57 5.67
N GLY A 2 -4.56 -10.85 5.75
CA GLY A 2 -4.02 -11.92 4.90
C GLY A 2 -4.39 -11.85 3.42
N GLU A 3 -5.64 -11.53 3.07
CA GLU A 3 -6.11 -11.62 1.67
C GLU A 3 -5.50 -10.55 0.75
N VAL A 4 -5.19 -9.36 1.26
CA VAL A 4 -4.71 -8.25 0.42
C VAL A 4 -3.20 -8.33 0.15
N THR A 5 -2.42 -8.89 1.07
CA THR A 5 -0.96 -9.09 0.88
C THR A 5 -0.67 -10.20 -0.14
N VAL A 6 -1.51 -11.23 -0.22
CA VAL A 6 -1.42 -12.28 -1.24
C VAL A 6 -1.63 -11.71 -2.66
N ASN A 7 -2.51 -10.71 -2.81
CA ASN A 7 -2.83 -10.14 -4.12
C ASN A 7 -1.77 -9.20 -4.72
N ILE A 8 -0.77 -8.79 -3.92
CA ILE A 8 0.40 -8.04 -4.41
C ILE A 8 1.24 -8.91 -5.36
N TYR A 9 1.34 -10.21 -5.08
CA TYR A 9 2.08 -11.15 -5.93
C TYR A 9 1.34 -11.49 -7.21
N SER A 10 0.00 -11.57 -7.17
CA SER A 10 -0.83 -11.72 -8.38
C SER A 10 -0.61 -10.56 -9.35
N LEU A 11 -0.49 -9.33 -8.85
CA LEU A 11 -0.13 -8.17 -9.66
C LEU A 11 1.31 -8.23 -10.21
N ALA A 12 2.27 -8.70 -9.41
CA ALA A 12 3.65 -8.86 -9.86
C ALA A 12 3.76 -9.91 -10.99
N ALA A 13 3.10 -11.05 -10.83
CA ALA A 13 3.04 -12.10 -11.85
C ALA A 13 2.44 -11.56 -13.17
N ARG A 14 1.36 -10.77 -13.11
CA ARG A 14 0.74 -10.17 -14.31
C ARG A 14 1.71 -9.35 -15.15
N ARG A 15 2.62 -8.59 -14.53
CA ARG A 15 3.58 -7.76 -15.28
C ARG A 15 4.58 -8.58 -16.10
N LEU A 16 4.82 -9.82 -15.67
CA LEU A 16 5.71 -10.75 -16.37
C LEU A 16 5.00 -11.45 -17.54
N VAL A 17 3.66 -11.40 -17.59
CA VAL A 17 2.82 -12.01 -18.64
C VAL A 17 1.70 -11.06 -19.10
N PRO A 18 2.05 -9.91 -19.70
CA PRO A 18 1.07 -8.86 -20.05
C PRO A 18 0.01 -9.31 -21.07
N ASP A 19 0.31 -10.35 -21.85
CA ASP A 19 -0.57 -10.88 -22.90
C ASP A 19 -1.69 -11.77 -22.35
N ILE A 20 -1.66 -12.14 -21.06
CA ILE A 20 -2.73 -12.89 -20.41
C ILE A 20 -3.79 -11.90 -19.89
N PRO A 21 -5.04 -11.97 -20.38
CA PRO A 21 -6.12 -11.14 -19.87
C PRO A 21 -6.28 -11.35 -18.38
N SER A 22 -6.31 -10.26 -17.62
CA SER A 22 -6.57 -10.27 -16.19
C SER A 22 -7.83 -9.48 -15.90
N GLU A 23 -8.68 -10.02 -15.03
CA GLU A 23 -9.89 -9.34 -14.57
C GLU A 23 -9.57 -8.18 -13.60
N HIS A 24 -8.31 -7.98 -13.22
CA HIS A 24 -7.88 -7.05 -12.17
C HIS A 24 -6.64 -6.24 -12.55
N GLY A 25 -6.40 -5.12 -11.87
CA GLY A 25 -5.39 -4.11 -12.16
C GLY A 25 -5.77 -3.23 -13.36
N THR A 26 -7.03 -2.79 -13.42
CA THR A 26 -7.56 -2.06 -14.58
C THR A 26 -7.65 -0.54 -14.34
N VAL A 27 -7.74 0.24 -15.43
CA VAL A 27 -7.99 1.69 -15.34
C VAL A 27 -9.28 1.99 -14.56
N LYS A 28 -10.30 1.13 -14.68
CA LYS A 28 -11.55 1.27 -13.92
C LYS A 28 -11.29 1.17 -12.41
N GLU A 29 -10.52 0.19 -11.96
CA GLU A 29 -10.20 0.03 -10.54
C GLU A 29 -9.38 1.20 -10.00
N TRP A 30 -8.49 1.78 -10.82
CA TRP A 30 -7.82 3.02 -10.44
C TRP A 30 -8.81 4.18 -10.29
N ASN A 31 -9.77 4.33 -11.21
CA ASN A 31 -10.80 5.36 -11.09
C ASN A 31 -11.66 5.17 -9.84
N ASP A 32 -12.05 3.94 -9.51
CA ASP A 32 -12.79 3.62 -8.28
C ASP A 32 -11.96 3.98 -7.03
N ALA A 33 -10.66 3.70 -7.05
CA ALA A 33 -9.74 4.09 -5.97
C ALA A 33 -9.56 5.61 -5.85
N LYS A 34 -9.54 6.35 -6.97
CA LYS A 34 -9.54 7.83 -6.96
C LYS A 34 -10.82 8.37 -6.34
N THR A 35 -11.99 7.79 -6.68
CA THR A 35 -13.27 8.17 -6.06
C THR A 35 -13.24 7.95 -4.56
N TYR A 36 -12.68 6.83 -4.09
CA TYR A 36 -12.46 6.60 -2.66
C TYR A 36 -11.50 7.63 -2.03
N LEU A 37 -10.36 7.93 -2.67
CA LEU A 37 -9.40 8.93 -2.21
C LEU A 37 -9.98 10.36 -2.18
N ALA A 38 -11.00 10.67 -2.98
CA ALA A 38 -11.68 11.96 -2.98
C ALA A 38 -12.69 12.14 -1.84
N GLN A 39 -13.04 11.07 -1.12
CA GLN A 39 -13.98 11.14 0.01
C GLN A 39 -13.42 11.94 1.20
N ASP A 40 -14.34 12.44 2.03
CA ASP A 40 -13.99 13.03 3.33
C ASP A 40 -13.21 12.04 4.19
N ALA A 41 -12.24 12.53 4.97
CA ALA A 41 -11.41 11.68 5.82
C ALA A 41 -12.23 10.87 6.86
N SER A 42 -13.38 11.38 7.30
CA SER A 42 -14.30 10.69 8.22
C SER A 42 -15.03 9.51 7.59
N LYS A 43 -15.16 9.47 6.26
CA LYS A 43 -15.83 8.41 5.50
C LYS A 43 -14.87 7.32 5.04
N LYS A 44 -13.56 7.55 5.15
CA LYS A 44 -12.54 6.60 4.75
C LYS A 44 -12.26 5.60 5.86
N ASP A 45 -12.42 4.34 5.51
CA ASP A 45 -11.98 3.20 6.30
C ASP A 45 -11.31 2.21 5.37
N PHE A 46 -9.99 2.13 5.46
CA PHE A 46 -9.22 1.25 4.61
C PHE A 46 -9.56 -0.21 4.84
N ASP A 47 -9.84 -0.60 6.09
CA ASP A 47 -10.09 -2.00 6.44
C ASP A 47 -11.47 -2.46 5.90
N ALA A 48 -12.43 -1.54 5.80
CA ALA A 48 -13.74 -1.76 5.18
C ALA A 48 -13.79 -1.46 3.66
N ALA A 49 -12.71 -0.95 3.07
CA ALA A 49 -12.68 -0.59 1.66
C ALA A 49 -12.77 -1.82 0.74
N GLY A 50 -13.36 -1.62 -0.44
CA GLY A 50 -13.44 -2.64 -1.48
C GLY A 50 -12.08 -3.24 -1.79
N HIS A 51 -12.05 -4.52 -2.14
CA HIS A 51 -10.82 -5.28 -2.40
C HIS A 51 -9.87 -4.55 -3.38
N PHE A 52 -10.40 -4.04 -4.50
CA PHE A 52 -9.61 -3.35 -5.52
C PHE A 52 -9.10 -1.97 -5.10
N VAL A 53 -9.85 -1.26 -4.25
CA VAL A 53 -9.39 0.00 -3.65
C VAL A 53 -8.18 -0.26 -2.77
N ARG A 54 -8.23 -1.32 -1.96
CA ARG A 54 -7.08 -1.71 -1.13
C ARG A 54 -5.90 -2.12 -2.00
N LEU A 55 -6.14 -2.88 -3.07
CA LEU A 55 -5.10 -3.29 -4.03
C LEU A 55 -4.41 -2.09 -4.69
N ALA A 56 -5.15 -1.03 -5.05
CA ALA A 56 -4.60 0.19 -5.63
C ALA A 56 -3.60 0.91 -4.70
N MET A 57 -3.83 0.90 -3.38
CA MET A 57 -2.87 1.44 -2.40
C MET A 57 -1.54 0.69 -2.46
N PHE A 58 -1.58 -0.65 -2.41
CA PHE A 58 -0.35 -1.44 -2.52
C PHE A 58 0.34 -1.23 -3.87
N GLU A 59 -0.42 -1.17 -4.96
CA GLU A 59 0.17 -0.91 -6.27
C GLU A 59 0.86 0.46 -6.35
N GLN A 60 0.31 1.46 -5.67
CA GLN A 60 0.86 2.80 -5.66
C GLN A 60 2.20 2.86 -4.92
N LEU A 61 2.38 2.10 -3.83
CA LEU A 61 3.68 1.98 -3.16
C LEU A 61 4.75 1.45 -4.13
N ARG A 62 4.46 0.40 -4.89
CA ARG A 62 5.38 -0.08 -5.94
C ARG A 62 5.59 0.97 -7.04
N GLY A 63 4.53 1.60 -7.52
CA GLY A 63 4.61 2.61 -8.59
C GLY A 63 5.41 3.86 -8.20
N VAL A 64 5.53 4.14 -6.91
CA VAL A 64 6.33 5.24 -6.33
C VAL A 64 7.77 4.81 -6.03
N PHE A 65 7.96 3.66 -5.36
CA PHE A 65 9.25 3.25 -4.82
C PHE A 65 10.00 2.20 -5.66
N GLY A 66 9.36 1.70 -6.73
CA GLY A 66 9.92 0.73 -7.66
C GLY A 66 9.57 -0.73 -7.33
N ASP A 67 9.90 -1.62 -8.27
CA ASP A 67 9.56 -3.05 -8.18
C ASP A 67 10.30 -3.76 -7.03
N GLY A 68 11.49 -3.29 -6.65
CA GLY A 68 12.27 -3.85 -5.55
C GLY A 68 11.62 -3.67 -4.17
N PHE A 69 10.71 -2.72 -4.02
CA PHE A 69 10.05 -2.40 -2.75
C PHE A 69 9.43 -3.65 -2.09
N TYR A 70 8.65 -4.42 -2.86
CA TYR A 70 8.00 -5.62 -2.33
C TYR A 70 8.98 -6.79 -2.16
N HIS A 71 10.03 -6.88 -2.97
CA HIS A 71 11.07 -7.90 -2.76
C HIS A 71 11.77 -7.71 -1.40
N GLU A 72 12.11 -6.47 -1.05
CA GLU A 72 12.72 -6.14 0.25
C GLU A 72 11.73 -6.39 1.40
N LEU A 73 10.49 -5.90 1.26
CA LEU A 73 9.46 -6.07 2.27
C LEU A 73 9.19 -7.55 2.59
N HIS A 74 9.08 -8.38 1.55
CA HIS A 74 8.87 -9.81 1.72
C HIS A 74 10.11 -10.55 2.23
N THR A 75 11.30 -10.05 1.92
CA THR A 75 12.53 -10.60 2.50
C THR A 75 12.61 -10.32 3.99
N HIS A 76 12.27 -9.11 4.42
CA HIS A 76 12.19 -8.79 5.84
C HIS A 76 11.09 -9.54 6.57
N SER A 77 9.93 -9.76 5.94
CA SER A 77 8.83 -10.48 6.59
C SER A 77 9.15 -11.96 6.86
N ARG A 78 9.97 -12.61 6.03
CA ARG A 78 10.39 -14.01 6.26
C ARG A 78 11.29 -14.18 7.49
N SER A 79 12.04 -13.14 7.84
CA SER A 79 12.94 -13.14 9.00
C SER A 79 12.30 -12.54 10.24
N ALA A 80 11.05 -12.07 10.14
CA ALA A 80 10.34 -11.49 11.26
C ALA A 80 9.68 -12.59 12.11
N PRO A 81 9.62 -12.41 13.44
CA PRO A 81 8.81 -13.29 14.29
C PRO A 81 7.33 -13.17 13.90
N ASP A 82 6.59 -14.27 14.02
CA ASP A 82 5.15 -14.27 13.76
C ASP A 82 4.44 -13.34 14.74
N GLU A 83 3.77 -12.32 14.20
CA GLU A 83 3.00 -11.37 14.98
C GLU A 83 1.64 -11.96 15.35
N ALA A 84 1.33 -11.99 16.65
CA ALA A 84 0.14 -12.65 17.18
C ALA A 84 -1.19 -11.95 16.84
N ASN A 85 -1.17 -10.64 16.53
CA ASN A 85 -2.39 -9.86 16.28
C ASN A 85 -2.29 -8.90 15.09
N ASP A 86 -3.44 -8.47 14.59
CA ASP A 86 -3.54 -7.62 13.40
C ASP A 86 -2.95 -6.21 13.61
N ALA A 87 -3.01 -5.66 14.82
CA ALA A 87 -2.44 -4.36 15.14
C ALA A 87 -0.90 -4.36 15.00
N ASN A 88 -0.24 -5.42 15.47
CA ASN A 88 1.20 -5.60 15.31
C ASN A 88 1.58 -5.86 13.85
N LYS A 89 0.80 -6.64 13.10
CA LYS A 89 1.02 -6.84 11.66
C LYS A 89 0.95 -5.52 10.90
N ARG A 90 -0.03 -4.67 11.24
CA ARG A 90 -0.18 -3.31 10.70
C ARG A 90 1.00 -2.42 11.05
N HIS A 91 1.40 -2.41 12.31
CA HIS A 91 2.57 -1.67 12.77
C HIS A 91 3.83 -2.10 12.01
N TYR A 92 4.09 -3.40 11.93
CA TYR A 92 5.23 -3.97 11.22
C TYR A 92 5.21 -3.55 9.74
N PHE A 93 4.10 -3.78 9.03
CA PHE A 93 3.98 -3.43 7.62
C PHE A 93 4.26 -1.93 7.37
N MET A 94 3.61 -1.04 8.11
CA MET A 94 3.73 0.40 7.87
C MET A 94 5.13 0.93 8.19
N THR A 95 5.75 0.43 9.26
CA THR A 95 7.10 0.84 9.66
C THR A 95 8.17 0.28 8.71
N GLN A 96 8.05 -0.98 8.27
CA GLN A 96 8.95 -1.54 7.27
C GLN A 96 8.78 -0.85 5.92
N ALA A 97 7.54 -0.59 5.50
CA ALA A 97 7.26 0.17 4.28
C ALA A 97 7.96 1.54 4.30
N ALA A 98 7.86 2.28 5.41
CA ALA A 98 8.52 3.58 5.54
C ALA A 98 10.05 3.47 5.52
N ARG A 99 10.63 2.44 6.16
CA ARG A 99 12.08 2.18 6.16
C ARG A 99 12.62 1.87 4.77
N ILE A 100 11.97 0.96 4.04
CA ILE A 100 12.34 0.59 2.67
C ILE A 100 12.18 1.79 1.73
N ALA A 101 11.06 2.50 1.85
CA ALA A 101 10.79 3.71 1.09
C ALA A 101 11.75 4.87 1.42
N ARG A 102 12.48 4.79 2.55
CA ARG A 102 13.28 5.87 3.13
C ARG A 102 12.49 7.18 3.18
N SER A 103 11.22 7.08 3.55
CA SER A 103 10.28 8.19 3.54
C SER A 103 9.18 8.00 4.57
N ASN A 104 8.76 9.09 5.22
CA ASN A 104 7.68 9.09 6.19
C ASN A 104 6.33 8.91 5.46
N LEU A 105 5.75 7.72 5.58
CA LEU A 105 4.49 7.34 4.95
C LEU A 105 3.24 7.69 5.78
N THR A 106 3.36 8.45 6.87
CA THR A 106 2.22 8.80 7.73
C THR A 106 1.08 9.46 6.95
N THR A 107 1.39 10.48 6.16
CA THR A 107 0.39 11.21 5.36
C THR A 107 -0.24 10.30 4.31
N TYR A 108 0.57 9.44 3.69
CA TYR A 108 0.12 8.47 2.70
C TYR A 108 -0.92 7.51 3.27
N PHE A 109 -0.59 6.80 4.37
CA PHE A 109 -1.51 5.85 4.99
C PHE A 109 -2.76 6.53 5.57
N ARG A 110 -2.64 7.75 6.10
CA ARG A 110 -3.80 8.53 6.56
C ARG A 110 -4.75 8.88 5.43
N LYS A 111 -4.24 9.31 4.26
CA LYS A 111 -5.08 9.63 3.10
C LYS A 111 -5.84 8.42 2.56
N TRP A 112 -5.25 7.24 2.65
CA TRP A 112 -5.91 5.97 2.34
C TRP A 112 -6.91 5.49 3.40
N GLY A 113 -7.01 6.16 4.56
CA GLY A 113 -7.91 5.76 5.63
C GLY A 113 -7.38 4.62 6.52
N ALA A 114 -6.09 4.32 6.45
CA ALA A 114 -5.46 3.21 7.17
C ALA A 114 -5.07 3.56 8.62
N LYS A 115 -5.49 4.73 9.14
CA LYS A 115 -5.48 5.15 10.56
C LYS A 115 -4.34 4.52 11.41
N PRO A 116 -3.06 4.86 11.17
CA PRO A 116 -1.94 4.29 11.93
C PRO A 116 -2.01 4.70 13.42
N GLU A 117 -1.64 3.77 14.31
CA GLU A 117 -1.48 4.02 15.74
C GLU A 117 -0.33 5.01 16.00
N GLN A 118 -0.34 5.68 17.16
CA GLN A 118 0.69 6.65 17.52
C GLN A 118 2.10 6.05 17.47
N ARG A 119 2.31 4.84 18.05
CA ARG A 119 3.60 4.14 17.97
C ARG A 119 4.09 3.92 16.54
N THR A 120 3.17 3.71 15.60
CA THR A 120 3.49 3.48 14.18
C THR A 120 3.87 4.80 13.51
N ILE A 121 3.17 5.88 13.83
CA ILE A 121 3.50 7.23 13.37
C ILE A 121 4.88 7.64 13.88
N ASP A 122 5.18 7.40 15.15
CA ASP A 122 6.47 7.75 15.78
C ASP A 122 7.63 6.99 15.12
N GLU A 123 7.45 5.73 14.76
CA GLU A 123 8.47 4.98 14.02
C GLU A 123 8.63 5.45 12.57
N MET A 124 7.53 5.73 11.86
CA MET A 124 7.58 6.24 10.49
C MET A 124 8.17 7.65 10.41
N SER A 125 7.99 8.48 11.44
CA SER A 125 8.47 9.87 11.48
C SER A 125 9.99 9.99 11.59
N LYS A 126 10.68 8.90 11.94
CA LYS A 126 12.15 8.80 11.89
C LYS A 126 12.71 8.85 10.47
N GLN A 127 11.87 8.61 9.46
CA GLN A 127 12.25 8.69 8.05
C GLN A 127 12.11 10.14 7.53
N PRO A 128 12.85 10.52 6.47
CA PRO A 128 12.71 11.82 5.83
C PRO A 128 11.27 12.13 5.41
N ALA A 129 10.90 13.42 5.43
CA ALA A 129 9.60 13.87 4.95
C ALA A 129 9.37 13.45 3.47
N PRO A 130 8.12 13.16 3.07
CA PRO A 130 7.82 12.82 1.69
C PRO A 130 8.12 14.01 0.76
N THR A 131 8.74 13.75 -0.38
CA THR A 131 9.10 14.79 -1.38
C THR A 131 7.92 15.24 -2.22
N GLN A 132 6.85 14.45 -2.23
CA GLN A 132 5.62 14.69 -2.97
C GLN A 132 4.44 13.96 -2.31
N ASP A 133 3.23 14.27 -2.75
CA ASP A 133 2.06 13.51 -2.34
C ASP A 133 1.97 12.17 -3.08
N TYR A 134 2.45 11.09 -2.46
CA TYR A 134 2.45 9.77 -3.10
C TYR A 134 1.05 9.27 -3.48
N THR A 135 -0.04 9.81 -2.89
CA THR A 135 -1.40 9.41 -3.27
C THR A 135 -1.85 9.92 -4.64
N THR A 136 -1.12 10.84 -5.27
CA THR A 136 -1.42 11.34 -6.61
C THR A 136 -0.79 10.49 -7.72
N ARG A 137 0.09 9.54 -7.39
CA ARG A 137 0.75 8.69 -8.38
C ARG A 137 -0.28 7.75 -9.02
N PRO A 138 -0.51 7.82 -10.34
CA PRO A 138 -1.43 6.91 -11.00
C PRO A 138 -0.89 5.47 -11.04
N VAL A 139 -1.81 4.51 -11.06
CA VAL A 139 -1.52 3.09 -11.18
C VAL A 139 -2.41 2.43 -12.24
N PHE A 140 -2.16 1.17 -12.57
CA PHE A 140 -2.96 0.38 -13.51
C PHE A 140 -3.12 1.01 -14.91
N GLY A 141 -2.14 1.80 -15.33
CA GLY A 141 -2.17 2.50 -16.63
C GLY A 141 -3.19 3.64 -16.71
N GLY A 142 -3.78 4.05 -15.58
CA GLY A 142 -4.68 5.19 -15.54
C GLY A 142 -3.94 6.54 -15.55
N ALA A 143 -4.71 7.60 -15.80
CA ALA A 143 -4.29 8.99 -15.61
C ALA A 143 -4.64 9.51 -14.22
#